data_AF-A0A6J7IQ98-F1
#
_entry.id   AF-A0A6J7IQ98-F1
#
_cell.length_a   1.000
_cell.length_b   1.000
_cell.length_c   1.000
_cell.angle_alpha   90.00
_cell.angle_beta   90.00
_cell.angle_gamma   90.00
#
_symmetry.space_group_name_H-M   'P 1'
#
loop_
_entity.id
_entity.type
_entity.pdbx_description
1 polymer ?
#
loop_
_entity_poly.entity_id
_entity_poly.type
_entity_poly.pdbx_seq_one_letter_code
_entity_poly.pdbx_strand_id
1 'polypeptide(L)'
;MTQHHQDDQDDQHDQHDQHDQHDQHDQHDQHDSGGHGEDHGGRHEAKMYLRFGLMIATSTIIMFALTYTNAFSADHVRFSEERLYMALLMGAAMALIMLAFMWGMMYRNRTVNVAIVVGALLLGGTALYLSRSQALVEDESYMKAMIPHHSIAILTSERAGIEDVRVRELADGITAAQRKEIKVMDWLVQDIEENGSATTPEEAEQRPVPDFEGSAMGQRDAWRAAQTLLRALLALPLVGNVAR
;
A
#
# COMPACT_ATOMS: atom_id res chain seq x y z
N MET A 1 7.49 7.93 -92.28
CA MET A 1 7.23 8.88 -93.38
C MET A 1 5.95 8.40 -94.04
N THR A 2 4.94 9.27 -94.18
CA THR A 2 3.71 9.09 -95.00
C THR A 2 2.75 7.95 -94.62
N GLN A 3 1.42 8.00 -94.76
CA GLN A 3 0.40 9.05 -94.93
C GLN A 3 -0.96 8.30 -94.89
N HIS A 4 -1.99 8.94 -94.30
CA HIS A 4 -3.39 9.07 -94.77
C HIS A 4 -4.22 7.91 -95.36
N HIS A 5 -5.44 7.79 -94.78
CA HIS A 5 -6.79 7.70 -95.40
C HIS A 5 -7.17 6.49 -96.28
N GLN A 6 -8.26 5.82 -95.90
CA GLN A 6 -9.47 5.70 -96.74
C GLN A 6 -10.67 5.15 -95.94
N ASP A 7 -11.79 5.87 -96.05
CA ASP A 7 -13.15 5.50 -95.68
C ASP A 7 -13.79 4.59 -96.76
N ASP A 8 -14.78 3.77 -96.35
CA ASP A 8 -15.94 3.25 -97.10
C ASP A 8 -16.79 2.48 -96.03
N GLN A 9 -17.95 2.94 -95.52
CA GLN A 9 -19.33 2.90 -96.08
C GLN A 9 -19.64 1.58 -96.80
N ASP A 10 -20.70 0.80 -96.58
CA ASP A 10 -21.97 0.87 -95.85
C ASP A 10 -22.44 -0.59 -95.66
N ASP A 11 -23.18 -0.90 -94.60
CA ASP A 11 -24.41 -1.69 -94.74
C ASP A 11 -25.25 -1.64 -93.46
N GLN A 12 -26.35 -0.92 -93.57
CA GLN A 12 -27.42 -0.81 -92.59
C GLN A 12 -28.35 -2.01 -92.76
N HIS A 13 -28.73 -2.68 -91.67
CA HIS A 13 -30.00 -3.38 -91.60
C HIS A 13 -30.64 -3.17 -90.22
N ASP A 14 -31.75 -2.46 -90.28
CA ASP A 14 -32.95 -2.53 -89.44
C ASP A 14 -32.90 -2.10 -87.96
N GLN A 15 -33.36 -0.85 -87.80
CA GLN A 15 -34.01 -0.30 -86.62
C GLN A 15 -35.40 -0.94 -86.39
N HIS A 16 -35.87 -0.90 -85.14
CA HIS A 16 -37.25 -0.93 -84.58
C HIS A 16 -37.11 -1.66 -83.23
N ASP A 17 -37.26 -1.08 -82.03
CA ASP A 17 -38.23 -0.13 -81.45
C ASP A 17 -37.53 0.48 -80.21
N GLN A 18 -37.27 1.80 -80.03
CA GLN A 18 -38.18 2.90 -79.62
C GLN A 18 -39.37 2.40 -78.77
N HIS A 19 -39.75 2.93 -77.62
CA HIS A 19 -39.48 4.17 -76.91
C HIS A 19 -40.27 4.06 -75.59
N ASP A 20 -40.16 5.10 -74.75
CA ASP A 20 -41.09 5.50 -73.69
C ASP A 20 -40.76 5.09 -72.24
N GLN A 21 -40.10 5.98 -71.48
CA GLN A 21 -40.66 7.19 -70.82
C GLN A 21 -41.54 6.77 -69.63
N HIS A 22 -41.38 7.23 -68.39
CA HIS A 22 -41.21 8.60 -67.88
C HIS A 22 -40.84 8.47 -66.39
N ASP A 23 -39.78 9.15 -65.94
CA ASP A 23 -39.80 10.44 -65.23
C ASP A 23 -40.10 10.40 -63.72
N GLN A 24 -39.08 10.89 -63.00
CA GLN A 24 -39.13 11.85 -61.90
C GLN A 24 -39.74 11.42 -60.57
N HIS A 25 -38.89 11.43 -59.54
CA HIS A 25 -38.92 12.41 -58.44
C HIS A 25 -37.55 12.27 -57.76
N ASP A 26 -36.58 13.10 -58.11
CA ASP A 26 -36.25 14.36 -57.42
C ASP A 26 -36.14 14.24 -55.89
N GLN A 27 -34.89 14.39 -55.44
CA GLN A 27 -34.43 15.02 -54.21
C GLN A 27 -34.90 14.43 -52.88
N HIS A 28 -33.91 14.01 -52.08
CA HIS A 28 -33.69 14.54 -50.74
C HIS A 28 -32.22 14.24 -50.35
N ASP A 29 -31.33 15.14 -50.75
CA ASP A 29 -30.12 15.40 -49.96
C ASP A 29 -30.59 16.02 -48.64
N GLN A 30 -30.31 15.36 -47.52
CA GLN A 30 -29.89 16.01 -46.26
C GLN A 30 -29.64 14.98 -45.15
N HIS A 31 -28.38 14.94 -44.73
CA HIS A 31 -27.91 14.77 -43.36
C HIS A 31 -28.79 13.94 -42.40
N ASP A 32 -28.36 12.70 -42.13
CA ASP A 32 -28.45 12.17 -40.77
C ASP A 32 -27.18 11.40 -40.39
N SER A 33 -26.14 12.18 -40.08
CA SER A 33 -25.02 11.74 -39.25
C SER A 33 -25.14 12.40 -37.88
N GLY A 34 -26.28 12.19 -37.21
CA GLY A 34 -26.54 12.63 -35.85
C GLY A 34 -26.58 11.47 -34.86
N GLY A 35 -25.58 11.39 -33.97
CA GLY A 35 -25.85 10.93 -32.60
C GLY A 35 -25.39 9.54 -32.15
N HIS A 36 -24.24 9.01 -32.58
CA HIS A 36 -23.60 7.85 -31.90
C HIS A 36 -22.11 8.03 -31.59
N GLY A 37 -21.65 9.29 -31.45
CA GLY A 37 -20.25 9.60 -31.10
C GLY A 37 -20.01 10.02 -29.64
N GLU A 38 -21.04 10.49 -28.93
CA GLU A 38 -20.85 11.13 -27.61
C GLU A 38 -20.81 10.14 -26.44
N ASP A 39 -21.59 9.05 -26.48
CA ASP A 39 -21.67 8.06 -25.38
C ASP A 39 -20.38 7.22 -25.24
N HIS A 40 -19.67 6.95 -26.34
CA HIS A 40 -18.44 6.16 -26.30
C HIS A 40 -17.26 6.90 -25.63
N GLY A 41 -17.18 8.22 -25.81
CA GLY A 41 -16.12 9.05 -25.21
C GLY A 41 -16.27 9.21 -23.70
N GLY A 42 -17.48 9.55 -23.23
CA GLY A 42 -17.76 9.73 -21.80
C GLY A 42 -17.62 8.44 -21.00
N ARG A 43 -18.06 7.30 -21.55
CA ARG A 43 -17.91 5.98 -20.90
C ARG A 43 -16.44 5.54 -20.83
N HIS A 44 -15.62 5.88 -21.81
CA HIS A 44 -14.18 5.60 -21.78
C HIS A 44 -13.49 6.45 -20.71
N GLU A 45 -13.81 7.74 -20.62
CA GLU A 45 -13.29 8.66 -19.60
C GLU A 45 -13.67 8.21 -18.18
N ALA A 46 -14.94 7.89 -17.94
CA ALA A 46 -15.40 7.37 -16.66
C ALA A 46 -14.66 6.08 -16.24
N LYS A 47 -14.40 5.17 -17.19
CA LYS A 47 -13.60 3.95 -16.93
C LYS A 47 -12.15 4.28 -16.54
N MET A 48 -11.54 5.31 -17.13
CA MET A 48 -10.18 5.73 -16.76
C MET A 48 -10.13 6.26 -15.32
N TYR A 49 -11.06 7.14 -14.93
CA TYR A 49 -11.15 7.64 -13.55
C TYR A 49 -11.49 6.55 -12.54
N LEU A 50 -12.37 5.61 -12.89
CA LEU A 50 -12.68 4.46 -12.04
C LEU A 50 -11.44 3.58 -11.81
N ARG A 51 -10.70 3.27 -12.88
CA ARG A 51 -9.44 2.52 -12.78
C ARG A 51 -8.41 3.27 -11.94
N PHE A 52 -8.28 4.58 -12.12
CA PHE A 52 -7.40 5.42 -11.31
C PHE A 52 -7.75 5.34 -9.82
N GLY A 53 -9.02 5.53 -9.46
CA GLY A 53 -9.48 5.40 -8.08
C GLY A 53 -9.26 4.01 -7.50
N LEU A 54 -9.54 2.95 -8.28
CA LEU A 54 -9.28 1.57 -7.86
C LEU A 54 -7.80 1.30 -7.64
N MET A 55 -6.92 1.78 -8.51
CA MET A 55 -5.47 1.63 -8.34
C MET A 55 -4.99 2.25 -7.03
N ILE A 56 -5.45 3.47 -6.71
CA ILE A 56 -5.09 4.14 -5.45
C ILE A 56 -5.65 3.36 -4.26
N ALA A 57 -6.95 3.05 -4.26
CA ALA A 57 -7.60 2.37 -3.14
C ALA A 57 -6.97 1.01 -2.86
N THR A 58 -6.77 0.17 -3.89
CA THR A 58 -6.13 -1.14 -3.73
C THR A 58 -4.68 -0.99 -3.26
N SER A 59 -3.92 -0.03 -3.81
CA SER A 59 -2.53 0.20 -3.37
C SER A 59 -2.47 0.66 -1.92
N THR A 60 -3.35 1.56 -1.49
CA THR A 60 -3.42 2.02 -0.09
C THR A 60 -3.76 0.88 0.86
N ILE A 61 -4.72 0.02 0.51
CA ILE A 61 -5.08 -1.16 1.33
C ILE A 61 -3.90 -2.14 1.44
N ILE A 62 -3.25 -2.44 0.31
CA ILE A 62 -2.09 -3.34 0.30
C ILE A 62 -0.96 -2.74 1.12
N MET A 63 -0.64 -1.46 0.92
CA MET A 63 0.42 -0.77 1.68
C MET A 63 0.11 -0.74 3.17
N PHE A 64 -1.15 -0.49 3.56
CA PHE A 64 -1.58 -0.57 4.95
C PHE A 64 -1.35 -1.98 5.52
N ALA A 65 -1.75 -3.04 4.81
CA ALA A 65 -1.52 -4.41 5.24
C ALA A 65 -0.01 -4.74 5.37
N LEU A 66 0.82 -4.27 4.43
CA LEU A 66 2.26 -4.46 4.45
C LEU A 66 2.94 -3.78 5.66
N THR A 67 2.35 -2.73 6.24
CA THR A 67 2.91 -2.13 7.47
C THR A 67 2.95 -3.10 8.66
N TYR A 68 2.18 -4.18 8.64
CA TYR A 68 2.13 -5.19 9.70
C TYR A 68 3.20 -6.28 9.58
N THR A 69 3.92 -6.38 8.45
CA THR A 69 4.87 -7.50 8.22
C THR A 69 6.14 -7.41 9.06
N ASN A 70 6.45 -6.25 9.63
CA ASN A 70 7.71 -6.00 10.31
C ASN A 70 7.66 -6.26 11.83
N ALA A 71 6.55 -6.78 12.36
CA ALA A 71 6.48 -7.18 13.76
C ALA A 71 7.41 -8.38 14.04
N PHE A 72 8.08 -8.38 15.20
CA PHE A 72 8.97 -9.48 15.63
C PHE A 72 8.19 -10.75 15.96
N SER A 73 7.03 -10.61 16.60
CA SER A 73 6.09 -11.69 16.90
C SER A 73 4.73 -11.40 16.27
N ALA A 74 4.01 -12.45 15.87
CA ALA A 74 2.64 -12.34 15.39
C ALA A 74 1.70 -11.81 16.49
N ASP A 75 1.97 -12.10 17.77
CA ASP A 75 1.15 -11.65 18.90
C ASP A 75 1.23 -10.14 19.12
N HIS A 76 2.24 -9.48 18.55
CA HIS A 76 2.40 -8.02 18.63
C HIS A 76 1.63 -7.28 17.52
N VAL A 77 0.94 -7.99 16.62
CA VAL A 77 0.16 -7.38 15.53
C VAL A 77 -1.14 -6.83 16.11
N ARG A 78 -1.22 -5.50 16.22
CA ARG A 78 -2.38 -4.76 16.73
C ARG A 78 -2.77 -3.65 15.77
N PHE A 79 -4.07 -3.40 15.62
CA PHE A 79 -4.55 -2.26 14.84
C PHE A 79 -3.99 -0.94 15.40
N SER A 80 -3.71 0.02 14.50
CA SER A 80 -3.16 1.32 14.86
C SER A 80 -3.73 2.41 13.97
N GLU A 81 -4.29 3.43 14.62
CA GLU A 81 -4.81 4.66 14.01
C GLU A 81 -3.69 5.39 13.26
N GLU A 82 -2.50 5.48 13.85
CA GLU A 82 -1.34 6.13 13.21
C GLU A 82 -0.97 5.45 11.88
N ARG A 83 -0.98 4.11 11.83
CA ARG A 83 -0.75 3.38 10.57
C ARG A 83 -1.82 3.68 9.53
N LEU A 84 -3.08 3.81 9.96
CA LEU A 84 -4.18 4.16 9.08
C LEU A 84 -4.01 5.59 8.53
N TYR A 85 -3.71 6.57 9.39
CA TYR A 85 -3.47 7.95 8.99
C TYR A 85 -2.32 8.05 8.00
N MET A 86 -1.20 7.36 8.27
CA MET A 86 -0.07 7.33 7.34
C MET A 86 -0.41 6.66 6.01
N ALA A 87 -1.20 5.58 6.01
CA ALA A 87 -1.66 4.95 4.77
C ALA A 87 -2.54 5.89 3.93
N LEU A 88 -3.45 6.62 4.56
CA LEU A 88 -4.29 7.62 3.89
C LEU A 88 -3.45 8.79 3.35
N LEU A 89 -2.48 9.28 4.12
CA LEU A 89 -1.56 10.35 3.71
C LEU A 89 -0.74 9.92 2.48
N MET A 90 -0.17 8.72 2.50
CA MET A 90 0.58 8.14 1.37
C MET A 90 -0.33 7.95 0.15
N GLY A 91 -1.56 7.46 0.34
CA GLY A 91 -2.54 7.30 -0.73
C GLY A 91 -2.92 8.64 -1.39
N ALA A 92 -3.15 9.68 -0.58
CA ALA A 92 -3.42 11.03 -1.06
C ALA A 92 -2.23 11.60 -1.85
N ALA A 93 -1.00 11.45 -1.35
CA ALA A 93 0.20 11.87 -2.05
C ALA A 93 0.38 11.13 -3.38
N MET A 94 0.15 9.81 -3.39
CA MET A 94 0.21 8.97 -4.59
C MET A 94 -0.82 9.44 -5.64
N ALA A 95 -2.05 9.77 -5.21
CA ALA A 95 -3.07 10.29 -6.11
C ALA A 95 -2.62 11.59 -6.81
N LEU A 96 -2.03 12.53 -6.07
CA LEU A 96 -1.50 13.77 -6.63
C LEU A 96 -0.35 13.53 -7.61
N ILE A 97 0.58 12.64 -7.24
CA ILE A 97 1.74 12.29 -8.07
C ILE A 97 1.28 11.63 -9.38
N MET A 98 0.43 10.60 -9.29
CA MET A 98 -0.08 9.88 -10.46
C MET A 98 -0.86 10.82 -11.37
N LEU A 99 -1.72 11.69 -10.81
CA LEU A 99 -2.45 12.68 -11.59
C LEU A 99 -1.50 13.65 -12.30
N ALA A 100 -0.42 14.10 -11.65
CA ALA A 100 0.58 14.98 -12.25
C ALA A 100 1.33 14.33 -13.44
N PHE A 101 1.64 13.04 -13.38
CA PHE A 101 2.26 12.32 -14.50
C PHE A 101 1.27 11.97 -15.61
N MET A 102 0.01 11.68 -15.25
CA MET A 102 -1.06 11.36 -16.20
C MET A 102 -1.80 12.59 -16.72
N TRP A 103 -1.30 13.77 -16.36
CA TRP A 103 -1.95 15.05 -16.56
C TRP A 103 -2.35 15.25 -18.02
N GLY A 104 -1.44 14.96 -18.97
CA GLY A 104 -1.66 14.99 -20.43
C GLY A 104 -2.85 14.17 -20.95
N MET A 105 -3.15 13.02 -20.34
CA MET A 105 -4.24 12.13 -20.78
C MET A 105 -5.59 12.44 -20.12
N MET A 106 -5.58 12.99 -18.90
CA MET A 106 -6.81 13.22 -18.11
C MET A 106 -7.39 14.64 -18.28
N TYR A 107 -6.79 15.52 -19.08
CA TYR A 107 -7.19 16.93 -19.20
C TYR A 107 -8.61 17.21 -19.73
N ARG A 108 -9.32 16.21 -20.25
CA ARG A 108 -10.61 16.43 -20.90
C ARG A 108 -11.69 16.88 -19.93
N ASN A 109 -11.63 16.42 -18.67
CA ASN A 109 -12.50 16.88 -17.59
C ASN A 109 -11.73 17.57 -16.46
N ARG A 110 -11.50 18.88 -16.64
CA ARG A 110 -10.83 19.73 -15.65
C ARG A 110 -11.55 19.74 -14.30
N THR A 111 -12.88 19.66 -14.29
CA THR A 111 -13.70 19.67 -13.07
C THR A 111 -13.38 18.46 -12.19
N VAL A 112 -13.33 17.26 -12.78
CA VAL A 112 -13.00 16.03 -12.04
C VAL A 112 -11.55 16.05 -11.56
N ASN A 113 -10.60 16.52 -12.36
CA ASN A 113 -9.19 16.62 -11.93
C ASN A 113 -9.03 17.58 -10.75
N VAL A 114 -9.67 18.74 -10.78
CA VAL A 114 -9.66 19.69 -9.66
C VAL A 114 -10.30 19.06 -8.42
N ALA A 115 -11.42 18.34 -8.58
CA ALA A 115 -12.05 17.63 -7.48
C ALA A 115 -11.14 16.57 -6.86
N ILE A 116 -10.38 15.82 -7.67
CA ILE A 116 -9.39 14.84 -7.18
C ILE A 116 -8.28 15.55 -6.41
N VAL A 117 -7.73 16.65 -6.93
CA VAL A 117 -6.66 17.40 -6.25
C VAL A 117 -7.15 17.93 -4.91
N VAL A 118 -8.31 18.60 -4.89
CA VAL A 118 -8.89 19.14 -3.66
C VAL A 118 -9.20 18.01 -2.68
N GLY A 119 -9.81 16.92 -3.14
CA GLY A 119 -10.10 15.75 -2.31
C GLY A 119 -8.85 15.12 -1.70
N ALA A 120 -7.78 14.95 -2.49
CA ALA A 120 -6.52 14.43 -2.02
C ALA A 120 -5.82 15.37 -1.02
N LEU A 121 -5.84 16.68 -1.27
CA LEU A 121 -5.28 17.67 -0.33
C LEU A 121 -6.04 17.71 0.99
N LEU A 122 -7.37 17.64 0.95
CA LEU A 122 -8.20 17.57 2.15
C LEU A 122 -7.95 16.27 2.93
N LEU A 123 -8.03 15.11 2.25
CA LEU A 123 -7.78 13.81 2.88
C LEU A 123 -6.38 13.73 3.48
N GLY A 124 -5.35 14.09 2.70
CA GLY A 124 -3.97 14.09 3.15
C GLY A 124 -3.71 15.10 4.26
N GLY A 125 -4.27 16.31 4.14
CA GLY A 125 -4.15 17.35 5.17
C GLY A 125 -4.78 16.92 6.50
N THR A 126 -5.97 16.32 6.46
CA THR A 126 -6.63 15.77 7.65
C THR A 126 -5.84 14.60 8.24
N ALA A 127 -5.38 13.65 7.41
CA ALA A 127 -4.58 12.52 7.87
C ALA A 127 -3.27 12.98 8.54
N LEU A 128 -2.58 13.95 7.93
CA LEU A 128 -1.37 14.56 8.49
C LEU A 128 -1.69 15.27 9.82
N TYR A 129 -2.78 16.03 9.88
CA TYR A 129 -3.19 16.71 11.11
C TYR A 129 -3.46 15.71 12.24
N LEU A 130 -4.20 14.63 11.97
CA LEU A 130 -4.49 13.59 12.97
C LEU A 130 -3.21 12.89 13.44
N SER A 131 -2.33 12.50 12.50
CA SER A 131 -1.02 11.91 12.82
C SER A 131 -0.13 12.87 13.62
N ARG A 132 -0.20 14.18 13.38
CA ARG A 132 0.62 15.16 14.12
C ARG A 132 0.03 15.57 15.46
N SER A 133 -1.28 15.58 15.59
CA SER A 133 -1.97 15.99 16.82
C SER A 133 -2.18 14.85 17.80
N GLN A 134 -2.24 13.59 17.32
CA GLN A 134 -2.57 12.41 18.11
C GLN A 134 -3.93 12.55 18.85
N ALA A 135 -4.81 13.44 18.37
CA ALA A 135 -6.04 13.82 19.09
C ALA A 135 -7.07 12.69 19.23
N LEU A 136 -6.94 11.61 18.43
CA LEU A 136 -7.83 10.45 18.43
C LEU A 136 -7.11 9.17 18.89
N VAL A 137 -6.00 9.31 19.60
CA VAL A 137 -5.23 8.18 20.13
C VAL A 137 -5.39 8.18 21.65
N GLU A 138 -6.21 7.26 22.15
CA GLU A 138 -6.49 7.07 23.58
C GLU A 138 -5.50 6.08 24.20
N ASP A 139 -5.52 5.93 25.53
CA ASP A 139 -4.54 5.13 26.29
C ASP A 139 -4.33 3.71 25.72
N GLU A 140 -5.41 2.99 25.47
CA GLU A 140 -5.35 1.66 24.88
C GLU A 140 -4.81 1.67 23.45
N SER A 141 -5.28 2.58 22.60
CA SER A 141 -4.80 2.72 21.22
C SER A 141 -3.31 3.07 21.17
N TYR A 142 -2.84 3.92 22.09
CA TYR A 142 -1.43 4.25 22.26
C TYR A 142 -0.62 2.98 22.56
N MET A 143 -1.02 2.20 23.56
CA MET A 143 -0.31 0.98 23.95
C MET A 143 -0.37 -0.09 22.84
N LYS A 144 -1.55 -0.30 22.23
CA LYS A 144 -1.75 -1.20 21.09
C LYS A 144 -0.86 -0.80 19.91
N ALA A 145 -0.64 0.49 19.66
CA ALA A 145 0.27 0.96 18.61
C ALA A 145 1.77 0.89 19.01
N MET A 146 2.10 1.04 20.29
CA MET A 146 3.48 0.97 20.79
C MET A 146 4.02 -0.45 20.89
N ILE A 147 3.20 -1.45 21.23
CA ILE A 147 3.61 -2.86 21.23
C ILE A 147 4.30 -3.28 19.90
N PRO A 148 3.70 -3.08 18.72
CA PRO A 148 4.38 -3.41 17.46
C PRO A 148 5.55 -2.48 17.14
N HIS A 149 5.54 -1.21 17.58
CA HIS A 149 6.68 -0.30 17.39
C HIS A 149 7.91 -0.81 18.16
N HIS A 150 7.73 -1.14 19.44
CA HIS A 150 8.75 -1.76 20.29
C HIS A 150 9.23 -3.09 19.71
N SER A 151 8.29 -3.86 19.16
CA SER A 151 8.58 -5.12 18.50
C SER A 151 9.56 -4.95 17.32
N ILE A 152 9.41 -3.90 16.51
CA ILE A 152 10.33 -3.61 15.39
C ILE A 152 11.73 -3.24 15.91
N ALA A 153 11.81 -2.52 17.04
CA ALA A 153 13.09 -2.18 17.67
C ALA A 153 13.83 -3.41 18.18
N ILE A 154 13.12 -4.38 18.77
CA ILE A 154 13.67 -5.68 19.18
C ILE A 154 14.18 -6.45 17.94
N LEU A 155 13.34 -6.57 16.90
CA LEU A 155 13.70 -7.23 15.65
C LEU A 155 15.02 -6.68 15.08
N THR A 156 15.14 -5.36 15.01
CA THR A 156 16.30 -4.69 14.45
C THR A 156 17.54 -4.87 15.33
N SER A 157 17.41 -4.68 16.65
CA SER A 157 18.50 -4.85 17.61
C SER A 157 19.07 -6.27 17.63
N GLU A 158 18.20 -7.28 17.51
CA GLU A 158 18.60 -8.69 17.53
C GLU A 158 19.19 -9.18 16.21
N ARG A 159 18.71 -8.67 15.07
CA ARG A 159 19.12 -9.19 13.74
C ARG A 159 20.18 -8.35 13.04
N ALA A 160 20.40 -7.10 13.46
CA ALA A 160 21.45 -6.27 12.89
C ALA A 160 22.85 -6.87 13.15
N GLY A 161 23.68 -6.84 12.10
CA GLY A 161 25.08 -7.26 12.12
C GLY A 161 26.00 -6.25 12.85
N ILE A 162 25.68 -5.94 14.10
CA ILE A 162 26.44 -4.98 14.92
C ILE A 162 27.72 -5.65 15.45
N GLU A 163 28.87 -5.11 15.06
CA GLU A 163 30.21 -5.58 15.45
C GLU A 163 30.84 -4.75 16.58
N ASP A 164 30.62 -3.43 16.61
CA ASP A 164 31.12 -2.56 17.69
C ASP A 164 30.45 -2.96 19.02
N VAL A 165 31.27 -3.35 20.00
CA VAL A 165 30.81 -3.86 21.30
C VAL A 165 29.98 -2.84 22.09
N ARG A 166 30.25 -1.54 21.93
CA ARG A 166 29.48 -0.48 22.60
C ARG A 166 28.09 -0.34 21.98
N VAL A 167 28.01 -0.48 20.66
CA VAL A 167 26.73 -0.46 19.94
C VAL A 167 25.93 -1.74 20.23
N ARG A 168 26.60 -2.87 20.42
CA ARG A 168 25.96 -4.12 20.87
C ARG A 168 25.38 -3.98 22.27
N GLU A 169 26.14 -3.44 23.22
CA GLU A 169 25.66 -3.17 24.57
C GLU A 169 24.42 -2.26 24.58
N LEU A 170 24.42 -1.20 23.74
CA LEU A 170 23.25 -0.35 23.53
C LEU A 170 22.05 -1.14 22.98
N ALA A 171 22.25 -1.97 21.95
CA ALA A 171 21.19 -2.78 21.34
C ALA A 171 20.59 -3.81 22.31
N ASP A 172 21.43 -4.39 23.17
CA ASP A 172 21.01 -5.34 24.19
C ASP A 172 20.18 -4.62 25.28
N GLY A 173 20.62 -3.41 25.70
CA GLY A 173 19.85 -2.55 26.60
C GLY A 173 18.49 -2.13 26.03
N ILE A 174 18.43 -1.74 24.75
CA ILE A 174 17.18 -1.46 24.03
C ILE A 174 16.29 -2.69 24.06
N THR A 175 16.81 -3.87 23.71
CA THR A 175 16.03 -5.11 23.65
C THR A 175 15.42 -5.47 25.00
N ALA A 176 16.20 -5.35 26.08
CA ALA A 176 15.71 -5.63 27.43
C ALA A 176 14.59 -4.68 27.86
N ALA A 177 14.79 -3.36 27.69
CA ALA A 177 13.80 -2.35 28.05
C ALA A 177 12.49 -2.55 27.26
N GLN A 178 12.59 -2.72 25.95
CA GLN A 178 11.45 -2.82 25.05
C GLN A 178 10.62 -4.08 25.34
N ARG A 179 11.25 -5.20 25.70
CA ARG A 179 10.54 -6.43 26.13
C ARG A 179 9.81 -6.26 27.46
N LYS A 180 10.39 -5.52 28.41
CA LYS A 180 9.72 -5.17 29.67
C LYS A 180 8.50 -4.30 29.40
N GLU A 181 8.68 -3.25 28.59
CA GLU A 181 7.63 -2.30 28.25
C GLU A 181 6.46 -2.95 27.50
N ILE A 182 6.72 -3.91 26.59
CA ILE A 182 5.65 -4.69 25.94
C ILE A 182 4.80 -5.43 26.99
N LYS A 183 5.41 -6.10 27.97
CA LYS A 183 4.65 -6.81 29.02
C LYS A 183 3.83 -5.86 29.89
N VAL A 184 4.40 -4.70 30.23
CA VAL A 184 3.69 -3.64 30.96
C VAL A 184 2.48 -3.17 30.16
N MET A 185 2.65 -2.88 28.87
CA MET A 185 1.57 -2.43 27.99
C MET A 185 0.49 -3.48 27.80
N ASP A 186 0.84 -4.76 27.57
CA ASP A 186 -0.14 -5.84 27.46
C ASP A 186 -0.97 -5.97 28.75
N TRP A 187 -0.32 -5.88 29.91
CA TRP A 187 -1.02 -5.91 31.20
C TRP A 187 -1.94 -4.71 31.40
N LEU A 188 -1.48 -3.50 31.10
CA LEU A 188 -2.27 -2.27 31.23
C LEU A 188 -3.47 -2.25 30.27
N VAL A 189 -3.29 -2.73 29.02
CA VAL A 189 -4.41 -2.88 28.08
C VAL A 189 -5.47 -3.80 28.66
N GLN A 190 -5.08 -4.97 29.18
CA GLN A 190 -6.03 -5.91 29.77
C GLN A 190 -6.72 -5.31 31.00
N ASP A 191 -5.97 -4.67 31.89
CA ASP A 191 -6.49 -4.07 33.11
C ASP A 191 -7.48 -2.92 32.82
N ILE A 192 -7.20 -2.07 31.82
CA ILE A 192 -8.12 -1.01 31.39
C ILE A 192 -9.37 -1.60 30.71
N GLU A 193 -9.22 -2.64 29.87
CA GLU A 193 -10.35 -3.31 29.23
C GLU A 193 -11.30 -3.96 30.27
N GLU A 194 -10.77 -4.50 31.36
CA GLU A 194 -11.54 -5.18 32.41
C GLU A 194 -12.10 -4.22 33.47
N ASN A 195 -11.30 -3.24 33.90
CA ASN A 195 -11.56 -2.43 35.10
C ASN A 195 -11.75 -0.92 34.80
N GLY A 196 -11.51 -0.48 33.56
CA GLY A 196 -11.52 0.93 33.17
C GLY A 196 -10.24 1.69 33.57
N SER A 197 -10.13 2.93 33.08
CA SER A 197 -8.98 3.81 33.34
C SER A 197 -8.85 4.18 34.82
N ALA A 198 -7.64 4.08 35.37
CA ALA A 198 -7.29 4.72 36.64
C ALA A 198 -6.98 6.20 36.37
N THR A 199 -7.86 7.10 36.80
CA THR A 199 -7.73 8.55 36.56
C THR A 199 -7.26 9.32 37.80
N THR A 200 -7.15 8.64 38.93
CA THR A 200 -6.63 9.18 40.19
C THR A 200 -5.44 8.36 40.71
N PRO A 201 -4.52 8.96 41.48
CA PRO A 201 -3.43 8.23 42.12
C PRO A 201 -3.92 7.08 43.00
N GLU A 202 -5.03 7.28 43.73
CA GLU A 202 -5.60 6.28 44.61
C GLU A 202 -6.14 5.06 43.84
N GLU A 203 -6.73 5.27 42.66
CA GLU A 203 -7.15 4.18 41.76
C GLU A 203 -5.95 3.41 41.19
N ALA A 204 -4.86 4.12 40.87
CA ALA A 204 -3.63 3.51 40.37
C ALA A 204 -2.92 2.68 41.44
N GLU A 205 -2.88 3.15 42.69
CA GLU A 205 -2.30 2.41 43.82
C GLU A 205 -3.06 1.11 44.15
N GLN A 206 -4.36 1.06 43.88
CA GLN A 206 -5.19 -0.15 44.07
C GLN A 206 -4.90 -1.23 43.03
N ARG A 207 -4.33 -0.86 41.87
CA ARG A 207 -4.03 -1.75 40.75
C ARG A 207 -2.58 -1.54 40.29
N PRO A 208 -1.59 -1.89 41.13
CA PRO A 208 -0.20 -1.63 40.80
C PRO A 208 0.24 -2.49 39.61
N VAL A 209 0.93 -1.88 38.66
CA VAL A 209 1.58 -2.59 37.55
C VAL A 209 2.57 -3.62 38.13
N PRO A 210 2.47 -4.90 37.77
CA PRO A 210 3.43 -5.92 38.21
C PRO A 210 4.86 -5.57 37.79
N ASP A 211 5.84 -5.95 38.60
CA ASP A 211 7.24 -5.77 38.19
C ASP A 211 7.61 -6.81 37.13
N PHE A 212 7.58 -6.38 35.88
CA PHE A 212 8.00 -7.21 34.75
C PHE A 212 9.50 -7.12 34.53
N GLU A 213 10.13 -8.27 34.26
CA GLU A 213 11.51 -8.33 33.78
C GLU A 213 11.56 -8.40 32.26
N GLY A 214 12.47 -7.64 31.67
CA GLY A 214 12.86 -7.73 30.26
C GLY A 214 14.28 -8.28 30.15
N SER A 215 14.52 -9.19 29.22
CA SER A 215 15.84 -9.80 29.04
C SER A 215 16.34 -9.55 27.63
N ALA A 216 17.59 -9.10 27.49
CA ALA A 216 18.30 -9.07 26.21
C ALA A 216 18.66 -10.48 25.70
N MET A 217 18.57 -11.50 26.57
CA MET A 217 19.07 -12.87 26.37
C MET A 217 18.15 -13.73 25.49
N GLY A 218 17.61 -13.20 24.39
CA GLY A 218 17.00 -14.05 23.35
C GLY A 218 18.06 -14.90 22.64
N GLN A 219 17.78 -16.19 22.39
CA GLN A 219 18.41 -17.24 21.54
C GLN A 219 19.96 -17.36 21.42
N ARG A 220 20.71 -16.27 21.52
CA ARG A 220 22.16 -16.13 21.35
C ARG A 220 22.97 -16.73 22.51
N ASP A 221 22.54 -16.59 23.76
CA ASP A 221 23.25 -17.19 24.89
C ASP A 221 23.02 -18.70 24.99
N ALA A 222 21.83 -19.18 24.60
CA ALA A 222 21.60 -20.62 24.43
C ALA A 222 22.53 -21.21 23.36
N TRP A 223 22.74 -20.48 22.25
CA TRP A 223 23.68 -20.87 21.20
C TRP A 223 25.15 -20.78 21.63
N ARG A 224 25.53 -19.72 22.35
CA ARG A 224 26.88 -19.57 22.92
C ARG A 224 27.15 -20.66 23.93
N ALA A 225 26.25 -20.89 24.89
CA ALA A 225 26.33 -21.97 25.88
C ALA A 225 26.38 -23.35 25.22
N ALA A 226 25.55 -23.60 24.20
CA ALA A 226 25.61 -24.83 23.41
C ALA A 226 26.96 -24.98 22.69
N GLN A 227 27.52 -23.90 22.13
CA GLN A 227 28.86 -23.91 21.53
C GLN A 227 29.97 -24.13 22.56
N THR A 228 29.91 -23.52 23.75
CA THR A 228 30.89 -23.78 24.82
C THR A 228 30.80 -25.21 25.32
N LEU A 229 29.59 -25.74 25.51
CA LEU A 229 29.36 -27.14 25.88
C LEU A 229 29.87 -28.11 24.80
N LEU A 230 29.57 -27.85 23.52
CA LEU A 230 30.07 -28.66 22.41
C LEU A 230 31.60 -28.64 22.33
N ARG A 231 32.23 -27.48 22.49
CA ARG A 231 33.69 -27.36 22.53
C ARG A 231 34.30 -28.09 23.74
N ALA A 232 33.68 -27.99 24.91
CA ALA A 232 34.13 -28.70 26.10
C ALA A 232 34.01 -30.23 25.92
N LEU A 233 32.93 -30.71 25.29
CA LEU A 233 32.72 -32.13 24.97
C LEU A 233 33.76 -32.66 23.97
N LEU A 234 34.10 -31.87 22.95
CA LEU A 234 35.12 -32.24 21.95
C LEU A 234 36.56 -32.15 22.48
N ALA A 235 36.80 -31.40 23.55
CA ALA A 235 38.11 -31.24 24.18
C ALA A 235 38.43 -32.31 25.25
N LEU A 236 37.47 -33.19 25.57
CA LEU A 236 37.72 -34.32 26.48
C LEU A 236 38.67 -35.33 25.81
N PRO A 237 39.84 -35.63 26.42
CA PRO A 237 40.73 -36.64 25.87
C PRO A 237 40.02 -37.99 25.87
N LEU A 238 40.04 -38.67 24.72
CA LEU A 238 39.58 -40.06 24.62
C LEU A 238 40.44 -40.91 25.57
N VAL A 239 39.91 -41.24 26.74
CA VAL A 239 40.57 -42.14 27.68
C VAL A 239 40.62 -43.51 27.01
N GLY A 240 41.78 -43.83 26.43
CA GLY A 240 41.95 -45.05 25.67
C GLY A 240 43.38 -45.22 25.15
N ASN A 241 44.34 -45.39 26.06
CA ASN A 241 45.32 -46.47 25.92
C ASN A 241 46.14 -46.62 27.21
N VAL A 242 45.67 -47.54 28.05
CA VAL A 242 46.50 -48.21 29.05
C VAL A 242 47.08 -49.46 28.37
N ALA A 243 48.35 -49.76 28.68
CA ALA A 243 49.16 -50.94 28.32
C ALA A 243 49.90 -50.81 26.97
N ARG A 244 51.23 -50.98 26.89
CA ARG A 244 52.23 -51.62 27.78
C ARG A 244 53.56 -50.88 27.71
#